data_AF-A0A509LIS5-F1
#
_entry.id   AF-A0A509LIS5-F1
#
_cell.length_a   1.000
_cell.length_b   1.000
_cell.length_c   1.000
_cell.angle_alpha   90.00
_cell.angle_beta   90.00
_cell.angle_gamma   90.00
#
_symmetry.space_group_name_H-M   'P 1'
#
loop_
_entity.id
_entity.type
_entity.pdbx_description
1 polymer ?
#
loop_
_entity_poly.entity_id
_entity_poly.type
_entity_poly.pdbx_seq_one_letter_code
_entity_poly.pdbx_strand_id
1 'polypeptide(L)'
;MPSKKITYSIQIVVILAIFFFVLFNLVFKLVIDLRSESIQKKAEQIEKERIKSEFIAKIDDQYNRLIKLYEANEYDKAIDIIKVFNKYKKSDYKNLPEIKKEIRLFYLKKKLEFIPKIHLNEYMKLSKDIDIEEDDSTEVFIRTPRYGQYFYTSDFPILFEAVALSVTGDFSDGIIWTSNIDGELGKGKRITVRLSIGEHQIKAIGTNGITSGSMMTRIFIEKEPDFLKKYIKK
;
A
#
# COMPACT_ATOMS: atom_id res chain seq x y z
N MET A 1 -85.51 -10.34 -10.62
CA MET A 1 -84.47 -9.71 -9.77
C MET A 1 -83.27 -10.65 -9.72
N PRO A 2 -82.09 -10.28 -10.24
CA PRO A 2 -80.92 -11.16 -10.14
C PRO A 2 -80.51 -11.29 -8.67
N SER A 3 -80.19 -12.51 -8.24
CA SER A 3 -79.86 -12.77 -6.83
C SER A 3 -78.52 -12.14 -6.48
N LYS A 4 -78.41 -11.63 -5.24
CA LYS A 4 -77.22 -10.97 -4.67
C LYS A 4 -75.91 -11.72 -4.97
N LYS A 5 -75.96 -13.06 -5.06
CA LYS A 5 -74.82 -13.97 -5.35
C LYS A 5 -74.22 -13.77 -6.75
N ILE A 6 -75.03 -13.46 -7.76
CA ILE A 6 -74.58 -13.20 -9.15
C ILE A 6 -73.82 -11.88 -9.22
N THR A 7 -74.29 -10.86 -8.50
CA THR A 7 -73.67 -9.52 -8.46
C THR A 7 -72.29 -9.56 -7.79
N TYR A 8 -72.13 -10.30 -6.70
CA TYR A 8 -70.82 -10.51 -6.06
C TYR A 8 -69.86 -11.30 -6.95
N SER A 9 -70.35 -12.30 -7.69
CA SER A 9 -69.54 -13.08 -8.64
C SER A 9 -68.98 -12.20 -9.77
N ILE A 10 -69.82 -11.33 -10.35
CA ILE A 10 -69.39 -10.38 -11.39
C ILE A 10 -68.36 -9.39 -10.84
N GLN A 11 -68.59 -8.86 -9.63
CA GLN A 11 -67.67 -7.92 -9.01
C GLN A 11 -66.29 -8.54 -8.74
N ILE A 12 -66.24 -9.80 -8.30
CA ILE A 12 -64.99 -10.56 -8.11
C ILE A 12 -64.29 -10.78 -9.45
N VAL A 13 -65.01 -11.15 -10.50
CA VAL A 13 -64.44 -11.34 -11.85
C VAL A 13 -63.86 -10.03 -12.39
N VAL A 14 -64.53 -8.90 -12.19
CA VAL A 14 -64.04 -7.57 -12.60
C VAL A 14 -62.80 -7.18 -11.78
N ILE A 15 -62.79 -7.38 -10.47
CA ILE A 15 -61.63 -7.09 -9.61
C ILE A 15 -60.43 -7.96 -10.01
N LEU A 16 -60.65 -9.25 -10.27
CA LEU A 16 -59.60 -10.16 -10.74
C LEU A 16 -59.09 -9.74 -12.12
N ALA A 17 -59.96 -9.36 -13.06
CA ALA A 17 -59.56 -8.88 -14.37
C ALA A 17 -58.71 -7.60 -14.29
N ILE A 18 -59.09 -6.64 -13.44
CA ILE A 18 -58.31 -5.42 -13.18
C ILE A 18 -56.97 -5.78 -12.53
N PHE A 19 -56.97 -6.67 -11.54
CA PHE A 19 -55.75 -7.12 -10.87
C PHE A 19 -54.78 -7.77 -11.86
N PHE A 20 -55.25 -8.71 -12.68
CA PHE A 20 -54.43 -9.36 -13.71
C PHE A 20 -53.96 -8.36 -14.77
N PHE A 21 -54.78 -7.38 -15.15
CA PHE A 21 -54.38 -6.35 -16.09
C PHE A 21 -53.26 -5.46 -15.52
N VAL A 22 -53.38 -5.03 -14.26
CA VAL A 22 -52.33 -4.25 -13.58
C VAL A 22 -51.05 -5.09 -13.43
N LEU A 23 -51.19 -6.35 -12.99
CA LEU A 23 -50.06 -7.27 -12.84
C LEU A 23 -49.36 -7.54 -14.17
N PHE A 24 -50.11 -7.75 -15.25
CA PHE A 24 -49.57 -7.95 -16.59
C PHE A 24 -48.78 -6.73 -17.06
N ASN A 25 -49.31 -5.51 -16.87
CA ASN A 25 -48.58 -4.28 -17.21
C ASN A 25 -47.28 -4.13 -16.41
N LEU A 26 -47.31 -4.49 -15.12
CA LEU A 26 -46.14 -4.40 -14.26
C LEU A 26 -45.06 -5.41 -14.65
N VAL A 27 -45.44 -6.66 -14.93
CA VAL A 27 -44.52 -7.72 -15.38
C VAL A 27 -43.99 -7.41 -16.79
N PHE A 28 -44.84 -6.94 -17.70
CA PHE A 28 -44.44 -6.57 -19.05
C PHE A 28 -43.42 -5.42 -19.05
N LYS A 29 -43.64 -4.39 -18.22
CA LYS A 29 -42.68 -3.30 -18.01
C LYS A 29 -41.35 -3.82 -17.46
N LEU A 30 -41.39 -4.69 -16.46
CA LEU A 30 -40.18 -5.30 -15.88
C LEU A 30 -39.36 -6.09 -16.92
N VAL A 31 -40.02 -6.86 -17.80
CA VAL A 31 -39.33 -7.64 -18.85
C VAL A 31 -38.67 -6.72 -19.89
N ILE A 32 -39.32 -5.61 -20.26
CA ILE A 32 -38.73 -4.62 -21.17
C ILE A 32 -37.51 -3.96 -20.54
N ASP A 33 -37.62 -3.56 -19.27
CA ASP A 33 -36.53 -2.89 -18.54
C ASP A 33 -35.31 -3.82 -18.41
N LEU A 34 -35.52 -5.09 -18.03
CA LEU A 34 -34.44 -6.09 -17.93
C LEU A 34 -33.78 -6.37 -19.30
N ARG A 35 -34.57 -6.48 -20.38
CA ARG A 35 -34.04 -6.69 -21.73
C ARG A 35 -33.23 -5.48 -22.18
N SER A 36 -33.71 -4.26 -21.91
CA SER A 36 -33.00 -3.01 -22.19
C SER A 36 -31.65 -2.97 -21.47
N GLU A 37 -31.63 -3.26 -20.17
CA GLU A 37 -30.40 -3.28 -19.38
C GLU A 37 -29.40 -4.32 -19.89
N SER A 38 -29.87 -5.51 -20.28
CA SER A 38 -29.02 -6.56 -20.86
C SER A 38 -28.35 -6.14 -22.18
N ILE A 39 -29.08 -5.39 -23.01
CA ILE A 39 -28.58 -4.88 -24.29
C ILE A 39 -27.56 -3.77 -24.04
N GLN A 40 -27.84 -2.86 -23.10
CA GLN A 40 -26.90 -1.81 -22.69
C GLN A 40 -25.58 -2.41 -22.16
N LYS A 41 -25.65 -3.36 -21.23
CA LYS A 41 -24.46 -4.06 -20.72
C LYS A 41 -23.65 -4.73 -21.82
N LYS A 42 -24.33 -5.38 -22.78
CA LYS A 42 -23.67 -6.01 -23.92
C LYS A 42 -23.02 -4.97 -24.85
N ALA A 43 -23.69 -3.85 -25.13
CA ALA A 43 -23.15 -2.76 -25.92
C ALA A 43 -21.93 -2.11 -25.26
N GLU A 44 -22.00 -1.87 -23.94
CA GLU A 44 -20.86 -1.39 -23.15
C GLU A 44 -19.67 -2.34 -23.19
N GLN A 45 -19.91 -3.65 -23.14
CA GLN A 45 -18.84 -4.64 -23.20
C GLN A 45 -18.19 -4.70 -24.58
N ILE A 46 -18.99 -4.63 -25.65
CA ILE A 46 -18.49 -4.52 -27.02
C ILE A 46 -17.64 -3.26 -27.19
N GLU A 47 -18.12 -2.12 -26.69
CA GLU A 47 -17.39 -0.86 -26.76
C GLU A 47 -16.10 -0.90 -25.95
N LYS A 48 -16.11 -1.52 -24.75
CA LYS A 48 -14.89 -1.74 -23.95
C LYS A 48 -13.86 -2.57 -24.71
N GLU A 49 -14.26 -3.65 -25.38
CA GLU A 49 -13.37 -4.47 -26.19
C GLU A 49 -12.90 -3.73 -27.46
N ARG A 50 -13.75 -2.91 -28.08
CA ARG A 50 -13.38 -2.06 -29.23
C ARG A 50 -12.33 -1.02 -28.86
N ILE A 51 -12.52 -0.31 -27.75
CA ILE A 51 -11.56 0.68 -27.26
C ILE A 51 -10.24 0.00 -26.90
N LYS A 52 -10.30 -1.18 -26.28
CA LYS A 52 -9.11 -1.98 -25.96
C LYS A 52 -8.38 -2.44 -27.22
N SER A 53 -9.08 -2.94 -28.23
CA SER A 53 -8.47 -3.38 -29.49
C SER A 53 -7.85 -2.21 -30.26
N GLU A 54 -8.50 -1.05 -30.26
CA GLU A 54 -7.95 0.18 -30.84
C GLU A 54 -6.67 0.62 -30.10
N PHE A 55 -6.67 0.53 -28.76
CA PHE A 55 -5.47 0.81 -27.97
C PHE A 55 -4.33 -0.16 -28.31
N ILE A 56 -4.56 -1.49 -28.40
CA ILE A 56 -3.45 -2.40 -28.74
C ILE A 56 -2.96 -2.18 -30.18
N ALA A 57 -3.83 -1.79 -31.11
CA ALA A 57 -3.43 -1.50 -32.48
C ALA A 57 -2.48 -0.30 -32.59
N LYS A 58 -2.61 0.68 -31.68
CA LYS A 58 -1.79 1.90 -31.62
C LYS A 58 -0.81 1.88 -30.45
N ILE A 59 -0.50 0.70 -29.90
CA ILE A 59 0.28 0.58 -28.65
C ILE A 59 1.70 1.14 -28.80
N ASP A 60 2.32 0.96 -29.97
CA ASP A 60 3.64 1.51 -30.29
C ASP A 60 3.63 3.04 -30.36
N ASP A 61 2.61 3.64 -30.97
CA ASP A 61 2.46 5.10 -31.03
C ASP A 61 2.27 5.71 -29.63
N GLN A 62 1.45 5.06 -28.79
CA GLN A 62 1.26 5.48 -27.40
C GLN A 62 2.56 5.34 -26.58
N TYR A 63 3.32 4.27 -26.83
CA TYR A 63 4.63 4.08 -26.20
C TYR A 63 5.63 5.15 -26.64
N ASN A 64 5.71 5.47 -27.94
CA ASN A 64 6.61 6.51 -28.45
C ASN A 64 6.22 7.90 -27.91
N ARG A 65 4.92 8.18 -27.76
CA ARG A 65 4.44 9.41 -27.10
C ARG A 65 4.85 9.45 -25.62
N LEU A 66 4.73 8.33 -24.91
CA LEU A 66 5.19 8.20 -23.54
C LEU A 66 6.69 8.50 -23.43
N ILE A 67 7.52 7.93 -24.31
CA ILE A 67 8.97 8.17 -24.32
C ILE A 67 9.27 9.65 -24.51
N LYS A 68 8.65 10.33 -25.49
CA LYS A 68 8.84 11.77 -25.71
C LYS A 68 8.50 12.60 -24.47
N LEU A 69 7.40 12.28 -23.78
CA LEU A 69 7.00 12.98 -22.54
C LEU A 69 7.96 12.68 -21.38
N TYR A 70 8.41 11.44 -21.26
CA TYR A 70 9.38 11.01 -20.26
C TYR A 70 10.74 11.71 -20.47
N GLU A 71 11.26 11.75 -21.70
CA GLU A 71 12.51 12.44 -22.06
C GLU A 71 12.41 13.96 -21.84
N ALA A 72 11.22 14.54 -22.02
CA ALA A 72 10.93 15.94 -21.72
C ALA A 72 10.71 16.24 -20.22
N ASN A 73 10.82 15.24 -19.33
CA ASN A 73 10.48 15.32 -17.90
C ASN A 73 9.02 15.73 -17.61
N GLU A 74 8.11 15.57 -18.57
CA GLU A 74 6.67 15.84 -18.41
C GLU A 74 5.97 14.65 -17.72
N TYR A 75 6.43 14.29 -16.52
CA TYR A 75 6.08 13.03 -15.87
C TYR A 75 4.61 12.89 -15.50
N ASP A 76 3.89 13.98 -15.19
CA ASP A 76 2.45 13.92 -14.92
C ASP A 76 1.68 13.41 -16.15
N LYS A 77 2.02 13.92 -17.35
CA LYS A 77 1.43 13.49 -18.62
C LYS A 77 1.87 12.07 -19.00
N ALA A 78 3.12 11.72 -18.70
CA ALA A 78 3.62 10.36 -18.89
C ALA A 78 2.85 9.34 -18.02
N ILE A 79 2.61 9.68 -16.74
CA ILE A 79 1.83 8.85 -15.80
C ILE A 79 0.42 8.58 -16.32
N ASP A 80 -0.24 9.56 -16.95
CA ASP A 80 -1.57 9.35 -17.51
C ASP A 80 -1.58 8.31 -18.65
N ILE A 81 -0.56 8.30 -19.50
CA ILE A 81 -0.40 7.24 -20.51
C ILE A 81 -0.12 5.90 -19.84
N ILE A 82 0.75 5.86 -18.82
CA ILE A 82 1.07 4.64 -18.06
C ILE A 82 -0.19 4.01 -17.43
N LYS A 83 -1.14 4.83 -16.93
CA LYS A 83 -2.43 4.35 -16.40
C LYS A 83 -3.22 3.57 -17.45
N VAL A 84 -3.22 4.04 -18.70
CA VAL A 84 -3.89 3.35 -19.82
C VAL A 84 -3.23 1.99 -20.11
N PHE A 85 -1.90 1.92 -20.14
CA PHE A 85 -1.17 0.65 -20.28
C PHE A 85 -1.53 -0.34 -19.16
N ASN A 86 -1.58 0.12 -17.91
CA ASN A 86 -1.95 -0.73 -16.76
C ASN A 86 -3.41 -1.21 -16.85
N LYS A 87 -4.35 -0.31 -17.23
CA LYS A 87 -5.77 -0.63 -17.41
C LYS A 87 -5.98 -1.80 -18.37
N TYR A 88 -5.17 -1.90 -19.41
CA TYR A 88 -5.24 -2.97 -20.42
C TYR A 88 -4.22 -4.10 -20.21
N LYS A 89 -3.69 -4.25 -18.98
CA LYS A 89 -2.75 -5.31 -18.61
C LYS A 89 -1.50 -5.37 -19.51
N LYS A 90 -0.95 -4.20 -19.85
CA LYS A 90 0.31 -4.02 -20.60
C LYS A 90 1.36 -3.33 -19.74
N SER A 91 1.41 -3.68 -18.46
CA SER A 91 2.28 -3.03 -17.47
C SER A 91 3.77 -3.30 -17.67
N ASP A 92 4.10 -4.36 -18.39
CA ASP A 92 5.42 -4.92 -18.70
C ASP A 92 5.84 -4.71 -20.17
N TYR A 93 5.09 -3.89 -20.91
CA TYR A 93 5.36 -3.63 -22.32
C TYR A 93 6.69 -2.89 -22.51
N LYS A 94 7.68 -3.55 -23.13
CA LYS A 94 9.04 -3.03 -23.36
C LYS A 94 9.67 -2.51 -22.05
N ASN A 95 10.30 -1.34 -22.07
CA ASN A 95 11.02 -0.77 -20.92
C ASN A 95 10.10 -0.01 -19.95
N LEU A 96 8.77 -0.16 -20.05
CA LEU A 96 7.80 0.48 -19.17
C LEU A 96 8.06 0.23 -17.67
N PRO A 97 8.53 -0.97 -17.22
CA PRO A 97 8.90 -1.19 -15.82
C PRO A 97 10.00 -0.26 -15.31
N GLU A 98 11.05 -0.03 -16.11
CA GLU A 98 12.18 0.83 -15.71
C GLU A 98 11.75 2.30 -15.67
N ILE A 99 10.98 2.75 -16.66
CA ILE A 99 10.42 4.11 -16.71
C ILE A 99 9.55 4.39 -15.48
N LYS A 100 8.70 3.44 -15.06
CA LYS A 100 7.89 3.57 -13.84
C LYS A 100 8.74 3.71 -12.60
N LYS A 101 9.83 2.95 -12.50
CA LYS A 101 10.77 3.00 -11.37
C LYS A 101 11.48 4.34 -11.31
N GLU A 102 11.95 4.86 -12.44
CA GLU A 102 12.63 6.16 -12.51
C GLU A 102 11.71 7.34 -12.19
N ILE A 103 10.49 7.36 -12.75
CA ILE A 103 9.49 8.38 -12.39
C ILE A 103 9.18 8.31 -10.89
N ARG A 104 9.01 7.11 -10.33
CA ARG A 104 8.79 6.92 -8.89
C ARG A 104 9.96 7.47 -8.06
N LEU A 105 11.19 7.20 -8.49
CA LEU A 105 12.40 7.71 -7.84
C LEU A 105 12.49 9.24 -7.95
N PHE A 106 12.12 9.83 -9.08
CA PHE A 106 12.07 11.29 -9.27
C PHE A 106 11.11 11.96 -8.28
N TYR A 107 9.85 11.51 -8.19
CA TYR A 107 8.91 12.09 -7.23
C TYR A 107 9.31 11.81 -5.77
N LEU A 108 9.96 10.68 -5.49
CA LEU A 108 10.49 10.40 -4.16
C LEU A 108 11.62 11.36 -3.79
N LYS A 109 12.55 11.63 -4.72
CA LYS A 109 13.62 12.63 -4.56
C LYS A 109 13.06 14.05 -4.44
N LYS A 110 12.12 14.44 -5.29
CA LYS A 110 11.42 15.74 -5.21
C LYS A 110 10.71 15.91 -3.86
N LYS A 111 10.07 14.86 -3.34
CA LYS A 111 9.46 14.86 -2.01
C LYS A 111 10.50 15.01 -0.88
N LEU A 112 11.74 14.56 -1.11
CA LEU A 112 12.89 14.75 -0.20
C LEU A 112 13.55 16.14 -0.37
N GLU A 113 13.46 16.78 -1.54
CA GLU A 113 13.89 18.17 -1.78
C GLU A 113 12.96 19.21 -1.12
N PHE A 114 11.74 18.78 -0.74
CA PHE A 114 10.81 19.53 0.11
C PHE A 114 11.16 19.49 1.61
N ILE A 115 12.32 18.95 1.99
CA ILE A 115 12.92 19.21 3.30
C ILE A 115 13.70 20.53 3.17
N PRO A 116 13.13 21.69 3.53
CA PRO A 116 13.80 22.96 3.31
C PRO A 116 14.97 23.06 4.27
N LYS A 117 16.06 23.70 3.86
CA LYS A 117 16.91 24.43 4.81
C LYS A 117 16.01 25.48 5.46
N ILE A 118 15.48 25.20 6.65
CA ILE A 118 14.40 25.99 7.27
C ILE A 118 14.90 27.41 7.54
N HIS A 119 14.13 28.42 7.08
CA HIS A 119 14.13 29.78 7.61
C HIS A 119 13.63 29.73 9.06
N LEU A 120 14.53 29.33 9.97
CA LEU A 120 14.26 29.02 11.37
C LEU A 120 13.50 30.16 12.08
N ASN A 121 13.83 31.41 11.76
CA ASN A 121 13.26 32.58 12.43
C ASN A 121 11.77 32.82 12.17
N GLU A 122 11.24 32.40 11.03
CA GLU A 122 9.83 32.62 10.67
C GLU A 122 8.94 31.53 11.26
N TYR A 123 9.46 30.30 11.31
CA TYR A 123 8.81 29.16 11.97
C TYR A 123 8.76 29.32 13.49
N MET A 124 9.86 29.79 14.11
CA MET A 124 9.92 30.10 15.55
C MET A 124 9.01 31.26 15.97
N LYS A 125 8.59 32.10 15.03
CA LYS A 125 7.63 33.18 15.28
C LYS A 125 6.19 32.67 15.19
N LEU A 126 5.91 31.83 14.20
CA LEU A 126 4.59 31.18 14.05
C LEU A 126 4.28 30.18 15.17
N SER A 127 5.27 29.40 15.64
CA SER A 127 5.11 28.46 16.75
C SER A 127 4.91 29.13 18.11
N LYS A 128 5.33 30.39 18.24
CA LYS A 128 5.13 31.18 19.46
C LYS A 128 3.75 31.83 19.54
N ASP A 129 3.11 32.02 18.38
CA ASP A 129 1.79 32.66 18.24
C ASP A 129 0.63 31.64 18.23
N ILE A 130 0.93 30.35 18.01
CA ILE A 130 -0.05 29.26 18.12
C ILE A 130 0.48 28.33 19.20
N ASP A 131 -0.29 28.15 20.28
CA ASP A 131 0.01 27.26 21.41
C ASP A 131 -0.06 25.78 20.96
N ILE A 132 0.77 25.40 19.98
CA ILE A 132 0.99 24.04 19.52
C ILE A 132 2.15 23.53 20.37
N GLU A 133 1.88 22.63 21.31
CA GLU A 133 2.95 21.87 21.97
C GLU A 133 3.89 21.33 20.89
N GLU A 134 5.17 21.70 20.95
CA GLU A 134 6.18 21.15 20.05
C GLU A 134 6.10 19.61 20.15
N ASP A 135 5.83 18.94 19.02
CA ASP A 135 5.88 17.48 18.96
C ASP A 135 7.34 17.05 19.12
N ASP A 136 7.71 16.82 20.38
CA ASP A 136 9.02 16.39 20.81
C ASP A 136 9.14 14.86 20.83
N SER A 137 8.26 14.15 20.11
CA SER A 137 8.29 12.70 20.03
C SER A 137 9.63 12.19 19.51
N THR A 138 10.12 11.14 20.16
CA THR A 138 11.32 10.43 19.74
C THR A 138 10.90 9.27 18.84
N GLU A 139 11.31 9.29 17.58
CA GLU A 139 11.10 8.20 16.64
C GLU A 139 12.32 7.27 16.60
N VAL A 140 12.08 5.95 16.58
CA VAL A 140 13.15 4.94 16.56
C VAL A 140 12.99 4.03 15.34
N PHE A 141 14.09 3.78 14.63
CA PHE A 141 14.12 2.89 13.46
C PHE A 141 15.29 1.91 13.52
N ILE A 142 15.01 0.61 13.55
CA ILE A 142 16.03 -0.45 13.40
C ILE A 142 16.37 -0.61 11.91
N ARG A 143 17.65 -0.42 11.56
CA ARG A 143 18.20 -0.60 10.21
C ARG A 143 18.63 -2.04 9.94
N THR A 144 19.28 -2.66 10.93
CA THR A 144 19.62 -4.09 10.97
C THR A 144 19.48 -4.57 12.42
N PRO A 145 18.91 -5.76 12.65
CA PRO A 145 18.52 -6.76 11.66
C PRO A 145 17.15 -6.47 11.03
N ARG A 146 16.88 -7.06 9.87
CA ARG A 146 15.57 -6.96 9.20
C ARG A 146 14.59 -7.97 9.78
N TYR A 147 13.30 -7.66 9.68
CA TYR A 147 12.24 -8.57 10.12
C TYR A 147 12.34 -9.92 9.40
N GLY A 148 12.27 -11.00 10.17
CA GLY A 148 12.31 -12.37 9.67
C GLY A 148 13.69 -12.85 9.24
N GLN A 149 14.77 -12.11 9.56
CA GLN A 149 16.12 -12.52 9.20
C GLN A 149 16.56 -13.74 10.01
N TYR A 150 17.24 -14.67 9.34
CA TYR A 150 17.82 -15.88 9.93
C TYR A 150 19.33 -15.70 10.06
N PHE A 151 19.86 -16.17 11.18
CA PHE A 151 21.30 -16.25 11.45
C PHE A 151 21.65 -17.63 12.03
N TYR A 152 22.86 -18.08 11.74
CA TYR A 152 23.48 -19.23 12.37
C TYR A 152 24.48 -18.77 13.43
N THR A 153 24.85 -19.67 14.35
CA THR A 153 25.88 -19.39 15.35
C THR A 153 27.25 -19.01 14.77
N SER A 154 27.50 -19.30 13.49
CA SER A 154 28.70 -18.90 12.75
C SER A 154 28.67 -17.47 12.22
N ASP A 155 27.49 -16.84 12.13
CA ASP A 155 27.34 -15.42 11.75
C ASP A 155 27.74 -14.47 12.88
N PHE A 156 28.08 -15.01 14.05
CA PHE A 156 28.40 -14.20 15.22
C PHE A 156 29.75 -13.49 15.15
N PRO A 157 29.83 -12.24 15.67
CA PRO A 157 28.73 -11.48 16.28
C PRO A 157 27.86 -10.75 15.24
N ILE A 158 26.55 -10.65 15.50
CA ILE A 158 25.61 -9.97 14.60
C ILE A 158 25.64 -8.47 14.86
N LEU A 159 25.72 -7.67 13.80
CA LEU A 159 25.62 -6.20 13.87
C LEU A 159 24.15 -5.75 13.98
N PHE A 160 23.85 -5.01 15.04
CA PHE A 160 22.62 -4.25 15.19
C PHE A 160 22.89 -2.77 14.96
N GLU A 161 21.98 -2.10 14.26
CA GLU A 161 22.03 -0.68 14.00
C GLU A 161 20.62 -0.10 14.03
N ALA A 162 20.43 1.01 14.73
CA ALA A 162 19.20 1.77 14.76
C ALA A 162 19.49 3.28 14.75
N VAL A 163 18.46 4.08 14.58
CA VAL A 163 18.50 5.53 14.80
C VAL A 163 17.37 5.95 15.72
N ALA A 164 17.61 6.97 16.54
CA ALA A 164 16.63 7.59 17.43
C ALA A 164 16.68 9.11 17.20
N LEU A 165 15.61 9.68 16.67
CA LEU A 165 15.56 11.08 16.24
C LEU A 165 14.35 11.78 16.85
N SER A 166 14.50 13.06 17.21
CA SER A 166 13.41 13.97 17.56
C SER A 166 13.65 15.33 16.92
N VAL A 167 12.72 16.27 17.08
CA VAL A 167 12.92 17.68 16.68
C VAL A 167 14.09 18.35 17.42
N THR A 168 14.49 17.81 18.57
CA THR A 168 15.59 18.32 19.41
C THR A 168 16.96 17.74 19.07
N GLY A 169 17.05 16.70 18.22
CA GLY A 169 18.33 16.17 17.75
C GLY A 169 18.39 14.67 17.46
N ASP A 170 19.62 14.17 17.28
CA ASP A 170 19.95 12.75 17.13
C ASP A 170 20.38 12.17 18.49
N PHE A 171 19.62 11.19 18.98
CA PHE A 171 19.81 10.51 20.27
C PHE A 171 20.22 9.05 20.08
N SER A 172 20.71 8.69 18.90
CA SER A 172 21.00 7.30 18.54
C SER A 172 22.05 6.65 19.44
N ASP A 173 23.00 7.43 19.97
CA ASP A 173 24.04 6.91 20.89
C ASP A 173 23.47 6.48 22.25
N GLY A 174 22.26 6.94 22.60
CA GLY A 174 21.55 6.55 23.81
C GLY A 174 20.62 5.32 23.65
N ILE A 175 20.55 4.73 22.45
CA ILE A 175 19.63 3.61 22.20
C ILE A 175 19.96 2.42 23.11
N ILE A 176 18.94 1.84 23.74
CA ILE A 176 19.03 0.61 24.53
C ILE A 176 18.43 -0.54 23.72
N TRP A 177 19.16 -1.64 23.63
CA TRP A 177 18.74 -2.85 22.91
C TRP A 177 18.36 -3.97 23.86
N THR A 178 17.24 -4.63 23.61
CA THR A 178 16.81 -5.81 24.37
C THR A 178 16.35 -6.95 23.46
N SER A 179 16.43 -8.16 24.01
CA SER A 179 15.96 -9.41 23.46
C SER A 179 14.98 -10.04 24.45
N ASN A 180 13.87 -10.60 23.98
CA ASN A 180 12.93 -11.36 24.82
C ASN A 180 13.55 -12.61 25.47
N ILE A 181 14.66 -13.13 24.93
CA ILE A 181 15.34 -14.33 25.45
C ILE A 181 16.56 -13.94 26.29
N ASP A 182 17.38 -13.02 25.80
CA ASP A 182 18.70 -12.71 26.38
C ASP A 182 18.70 -11.45 27.27
N GLY A 183 17.57 -10.74 27.36
CA GLY A 183 17.47 -9.51 28.16
C GLY A 183 18.18 -8.32 27.50
N GLU A 184 18.85 -7.48 28.29
CA GLU A 184 19.58 -6.30 27.79
C GLU A 184 20.83 -6.72 27.02
N LEU A 185 20.95 -6.22 25.79
CA LEU A 185 22.03 -6.57 24.86
C LEU A 185 23.15 -5.52 24.81
N GLY A 186 22.84 -4.30 25.24
CA GLY A 186 23.78 -3.18 25.25
C GLY A 186 23.15 -1.87 24.78
N LYS A 187 24.01 -0.86 24.68
CA LYS A 187 23.63 0.51 24.31
C LYS A 187 24.42 1.04 23.13
N GLY A 188 23.81 1.94 22.38
CA GLY A 188 24.43 2.67 21.29
C GLY A 188 23.71 2.48 19.96
N LYS A 189 24.02 3.40 19.03
CA LYS A 189 23.53 3.40 17.65
C LYS A 189 23.83 2.08 16.94
N ARG A 190 25.02 1.53 17.20
CA ARG A 190 25.52 0.26 16.67
C ARG A 190 26.08 -0.58 17.78
N ILE A 191 25.65 -1.83 17.86
CA ILE A 191 26.20 -2.84 18.77
C ILE A 191 26.43 -4.15 18.02
N THR A 192 27.35 -4.98 18.51
CA THR A 192 27.55 -6.34 18.01
C THR A 192 27.21 -7.34 19.10
N VAL A 193 26.32 -8.28 18.81
CA VAL A 193 25.75 -9.17 19.82
C VAL A 193 25.97 -10.64 19.48
N ARG A 194 26.03 -11.48 20.52
CA ARG A 194 25.92 -12.94 20.43
C ARG A 194 24.65 -13.33 21.16
N LEU A 195 23.71 -13.94 20.46
CA LEU A 195 22.39 -14.28 21.00
C LEU A 195 22.28 -15.78 21.27
N SER A 196 21.40 -16.16 22.17
CA SER A 196 21.01 -17.57 22.35
C SER A 196 20.32 -18.11 21.09
N ILE A 197 20.21 -19.43 20.97
CA ILE A 197 19.45 -20.05 19.86
C ILE A 197 17.95 -19.91 20.15
N GLY A 198 17.17 -19.49 19.16
CA GLY A 198 15.72 -19.32 19.28
C GLY A 198 15.14 -18.22 18.40
N GLU A 199 13.85 -17.97 18.58
CA GLU A 199 13.14 -16.84 17.97
C GLU A 199 13.24 -15.61 18.88
N HIS A 200 13.90 -14.56 18.41
CA HIS A 200 14.10 -13.33 19.15
C HIS A 200 13.16 -12.23 18.67
N GLN A 201 12.56 -11.53 19.63
CA GLN A 201 12.00 -10.20 19.48
C GLN A 201 13.04 -9.19 19.98
N ILE A 202 13.67 -8.50 19.03
CA ILE A 202 14.68 -7.48 19.30
C ILE A 202 13.99 -6.13 19.36
N LYS A 203 14.15 -5.43 20.48
CA LYS A 203 13.60 -4.09 20.70
C LYS A 203 14.73 -3.07 20.83
N ALA A 204 14.61 -1.96 20.11
CA ALA A 204 15.43 -0.76 20.31
C ALA A 204 14.57 0.32 20.95
N ILE A 205 15.08 0.97 22.00
CA ILE A 205 14.42 2.08 22.71
C ILE A 205 15.35 3.29 22.67
N GLY A 206 14.83 4.45 22.28
CA GLY A 206 15.56 5.71 22.27
C GLY A 206 14.76 6.78 23.00
N THR A 207 15.44 7.75 23.61
CA THR A 207 14.82 8.86 24.35
C THR A 207 15.61 10.14 24.14
N ASN A 208 14.89 11.26 24.03
CA ASN A 208 15.48 12.61 24.07
C ASN A 208 15.52 13.21 25.50
N GLY A 209 15.17 12.42 26.53
CA GLY A 209 15.04 12.86 27.91
C GLY A 209 13.63 13.34 28.32
N ILE A 210 12.74 13.58 27.35
CA ILE A 210 11.35 14.00 27.57
C ILE A 210 10.39 12.90 27.12
N THR A 211 10.52 12.44 25.88
CA THR A 211 9.76 11.34 25.28
C THR A 211 10.63 10.12 25.02
N SER A 212 9.99 8.99 24.77
CA SER A 212 10.66 7.75 24.38
C SER A 212 9.97 7.12 23.18
N GLY A 213 10.79 6.66 22.23
CA GLY A 213 10.36 5.86 21.09
C GLY A 213 10.84 4.43 21.22
N SER A 214 10.19 3.51 20.50
CA SER A 214 10.74 2.17 20.35
C SER A 214 10.32 1.51 19.05
N MET A 215 11.15 0.59 18.56
CA MET A 215 10.82 -0.28 17.45
C MET A 215 11.20 -1.71 17.79
N MET A 216 10.46 -2.67 17.25
CA MET A 216 10.69 -4.09 17.44
C MET A 216 10.86 -4.79 16.08
N THR A 217 11.77 -5.76 16.02
CA THR A 217 11.95 -6.64 14.88
C THR A 217 12.08 -8.09 15.36
N ARG A 218 11.68 -9.04 14.52
CA ARG A 218 11.78 -10.48 14.82
C ARG A 218 12.93 -11.08 14.02
N ILE A 219 13.77 -11.90 14.65
CA ILE A 219 14.84 -12.66 14.00
C ILE A 219 14.91 -14.08 14.54
N PHE A 220 15.60 -14.95 13.82
CA PHE A 220 15.78 -16.35 14.18
C PHE A 220 17.26 -16.69 14.28
N ILE A 221 17.66 -17.30 15.38
CA ILE A 221 19.01 -17.81 15.60
C ILE A 221 18.93 -19.33 15.63
N GLU A 222 19.61 -19.99 14.70
CA GLU A 222 19.61 -21.44 14.57
C GLU A 222 21.03 -22.02 14.75
N LYS A 223 21.09 -23.30 15.13
CA LYS A 223 22.34 -24.06 15.01
C LYS A 223 22.60 -24.34 13.54
N GLU A 224 23.88 -24.36 13.16
CA GLU A 224 24.23 -24.86 11.84
C GLU A 224 23.70 -26.28 11.63
N PRO A 225 23.16 -26.59 10.44
CA PRO A 225 22.73 -27.94 10.15
C PRO A 225 23.93 -28.91 10.14
N ASP A 226 23.76 -30.07 10.79
CA ASP A 226 24.84 -31.04 11.01
C ASP A 226 25.49 -31.58 9.71
N PHE A 227 24.83 -31.46 8.56
CA PHE A 227 25.40 -31.89 7.28
C PHE A 227 26.56 -31.00 6.78
N LEU A 228 26.67 -29.75 7.24
CA LEU A 228 27.79 -28.87 6.88
C LEU A 228 29.09 -29.28 7.57
N LYS A 229 29.02 -29.89 8.76
CA LYS A 229 30.20 -30.40 9.49
C LYS A 229 30.94 -31.52 8.73
N LYS A 230 30.24 -32.26 7.85
CA LYS A 230 30.84 -33.33 7.04
C LYS A 230 31.76 -32.84 5.92
N TYR A 231 31.67 -31.58 5.51
CA TYR A 231 32.48 -31.03 4.40
C TYR A 231 33.74 -30.28 4.83
N ILE A 232 33.91 -29.99 6.14
CA ILE A 232 35.10 -29.29 6.67
C ILE A 232 36.18 -30.27 7.16
N LYS A 233 35.86 -31.57 7.29
CA LYS A 233 36.85 -32.63 7.52
C LYS A 233 37.26 -33.31 6.21
N LYS A 234 38.03 -32.61 5.37
CA LYS A 234 38.86 -33.22 4.33
C LYS A 234 40.10 -32.38 4.10
#